data_AF-A0A1F7TLT8-F1
#
_entry.id   AF-A0A1F7TLT8-F1
#
_cell.length_a   1.000
_cell.length_b   1.000
_cell.length_c   1.000
_cell.angle_alpha   90.00
_cell.angle_beta   90.00
_cell.angle_gamma   90.00
#
_symmetry.space_group_name_H-M   'P 1'
#
loop_
_entity.id
_entity.type
_entity.pdbx_description
1 polymer ?
#
loop_
_entity_poly.entity_id
_entity_poly.type
_entity_poly.pdbx_seq_one_letter_code
_entity_poly.pdbx_strand_id
1 'polypeptide(L)'
;MKALAILLAIIWSLLYWVGGGVLFALVSLLRLGRVRKVRFSCLFSLLAFACGAAAAYVGVFRSRETIDACLVDATTRAETLVALVGCGMGTILIAFLLGAAALVAGGFVIMWLSSTATKPWVQLSETELEDGEEPEEPIVESE
;
A
#
# COMPACT_ATOMS: atom_id res chain seq x y z
N MET A 1 8.93 16.93 16.16
CA MET A 1 9.34 15.86 15.22
C MET A 1 8.55 14.56 15.37
N LYS A 2 8.26 14.04 16.59
CA LYS A 2 7.44 12.81 16.76
C LYS A 2 6.05 12.92 16.12
N ALA A 3 5.35 14.03 16.35
CA ALA A 3 4.05 14.30 15.72
C ALA A 3 4.13 14.31 14.18
N LEU A 4 5.21 14.88 13.61
CA LEU A 4 5.45 14.95 12.17
C LEU A 4 5.67 13.55 11.58
N ALA A 5 6.43 12.69 12.27
CA ALA A 5 6.62 11.30 11.88
C ALA A 5 5.33 10.49 11.89
N ILE A 6 4.49 10.67 12.92
CA ILE A 6 3.19 9.98 13.03
C ILE A 6 2.26 10.43 11.91
N LEU A 7 2.20 11.74 11.66
CA LEU A 7 1.34 12.32 10.61
C LEU A 7 1.79 11.83 9.22
N LEU A 8 3.10 11.83 8.95
CA LEU A 8 3.68 11.24 7.73
C LEU A 8 3.40 9.74 7.62
N ALA A 9 3.52 8.98 8.70
CA ALA A 9 3.23 7.55 8.70
C ALA A 9 1.77 7.26 8.32
N ILE A 10 0.82 8.04 8.88
CA ILE A 10 -0.60 7.90 8.56
C ILE A 10 -0.85 8.26 7.09
N ILE A 11 -0.36 9.42 6.63
CA ILE A 11 -0.55 9.87 5.24
C ILE A 11 0.05 8.87 4.25
N TRP A 12 1.30 8.46 4.45
CA TRP A 12 1.97 7.51 3.57
C TRP A 12 1.33 6.14 3.62
N SER A 13 0.92 5.66 4.80
CA SER A 13 0.17 4.42 4.90
C SER A 13 -1.15 4.49 4.11
N LEU A 14 -1.89 5.60 4.17
CA LEU A 14 -3.11 5.76 3.35
C LEU A 14 -2.78 5.76 1.86
N LEU A 15 -1.77 6.53 1.43
CA LEU A 15 -1.37 6.60 0.02
C LEU A 15 -0.93 5.24 -0.53
N TYR A 16 -0.14 4.50 0.25
CA TYR A 16 0.31 3.15 -0.08
C TYR A 16 -0.83 2.15 -0.11
N TRP A 17 -1.75 2.25 0.84
CA TRP A 17 -2.89 1.37 0.91
C TRP A 17 -3.84 1.56 -0.27
N VAL A 18 -4.19 2.82 -0.59
CA VAL A 18 -5.03 3.14 -1.76
C VAL A 18 -4.29 2.85 -3.05
N GLY A 19 -3.07 3.37 -3.21
CA GLY A 19 -2.30 3.24 -4.45
C GLY A 19 -1.94 1.78 -4.77
N GLY A 20 -1.44 1.04 -3.80
CA GLY A 20 -1.15 -0.38 -4.00
C GLY A 20 -2.43 -1.23 -4.08
N GLY A 21 -3.48 -0.90 -3.33
CA GLY A 21 -4.77 -1.59 -3.43
C GLY A 21 -5.37 -1.50 -4.83
N VAL A 22 -5.38 -0.31 -5.44
CA VAL A 22 -5.84 -0.10 -6.82
C VAL A 22 -4.94 -0.82 -7.83
N LEU A 23 -3.61 -0.72 -7.69
CA LEU A 23 -2.66 -1.43 -8.55
C LEU A 23 -2.90 -2.94 -8.54
N PHE A 24 -3.03 -3.55 -7.36
CA PHE A 24 -3.27 -4.98 -7.24
C PHE A 24 -4.66 -5.40 -7.68
N ALA A 25 -5.68 -4.55 -7.49
CA ALA A 25 -7.01 -4.79 -8.04
C ALA A 25 -6.95 -4.86 -9.58
N LEU A 26 -6.31 -3.90 -10.25
CA LEU A 26 -6.11 -3.91 -11.70
C LEU A 26 -5.33 -5.14 -12.16
N VAL A 27 -4.23 -5.49 -11.48
CA VAL A 27 -3.44 -6.68 -11.82
C VAL A 27 -4.24 -7.96 -11.64
N SER A 28 -5.11 -8.04 -10.62
CA SER A 28 -5.97 -9.21 -10.39
C SER A 28 -7.04 -9.38 -11.48
N LEU A 29 -7.61 -8.27 -11.97
CA LEU A 29 -8.54 -8.26 -13.09
C LEU A 29 -7.84 -8.71 -14.39
N LEU A 30 -6.64 -8.20 -14.64
CA LEU A 30 -5.86 -8.54 -15.84
C LEU A 30 -5.35 -9.99 -15.84
N ARG A 31 -5.09 -10.58 -14.67
CA ARG A 31 -4.46 -11.91 -14.58
C ARG A 31 -5.40 -13.12 -14.53
N LEU A 32 -6.73 -12.97 -14.59
CA LEU A 32 -7.73 -14.07 -14.62
C LEU A 32 -7.44 -15.24 -13.64
N GLY A 33 -6.70 -14.97 -12.57
CA GLY A 33 -6.19 -15.99 -11.65
C GLY A 33 -7.14 -16.13 -10.48
N ARG A 34 -7.63 -17.33 -10.19
CA ARG A 34 -8.39 -17.64 -8.97
C ARG A 34 -7.47 -17.51 -7.74
N VAL A 35 -7.21 -16.28 -7.32
CA VAL A 35 -6.54 -15.97 -6.06
C VAL A 35 -7.59 -15.95 -4.96
N ARG A 36 -7.30 -16.56 -3.79
CA ARG A 36 -8.16 -16.41 -2.61
C ARG A 36 -8.15 -14.95 -2.15
N LYS A 37 -9.14 -14.17 -2.62
CA LYS A 37 -9.29 -12.70 -2.41
C LYS A 37 -9.11 -12.28 -0.94
N VAL A 38 -9.58 -13.10 0.00
CA VAL A 38 -9.59 -12.79 1.43
C VAL A 38 -8.19 -12.75 2.05
N ARG A 39 -7.30 -13.70 1.74
CA ARG A 39 -5.96 -13.78 2.36
C ARG A 39 -5.00 -12.73 1.78
N PHE A 40 -5.18 -12.41 0.50
CA PHE A 40 -4.37 -11.41 -0.19
C PHE A 40 -4.61 -10.00 0.36
N SER A 41 -5.88 -9.60 0.53
CA SER A 41 -6.24 -8.25 1.01
C SER A 41 -5.74 -7.96 2.43
N CYS A 42 -5.84 -8.95 3.33
CA CYS A 42 -5.41 -8.79 4.72
C CYS A 42 -3.87 -8.68 4.85
N LEU A 43 -3.12 -9.58 4.19
CA LEU A 43 -1.65 -9.52 4.16
C LEU A 43 -1.13 -8.25 3.49
N PHE A 44 -1.79 -7.82 2.41
CA PHE A 44 -1.45 -6.59 1.72
C PHE A 44 -1.67 -5.36 2.61
N SER A 45 -2.78 -5.28 3.34
CA SER A 45 -3.06 -4.17 4.24
C SER A 45 -2.03 -4.07 5.38
N LEU A 46 -1.63 -5.20 5.94
CA LEU A 46 -0.55 -5.26 6.95
C LEU A 46 0.80 -4.84 6.37
N LEU A 47 1.12 -5.28 5.15
CA LEU A 47 2.36 -4.89 4.47
C LEU A 47 2.37 -3.38 4.16
N ALA A 48 1.24 -2.82 3.72
CA ALA A 48 1.10 -1.41 3.44
C ALA A 48 1.31 -0.56 4.69
N PHE A 49 0.72 -0.98 5.81
CA PHE A 49 0.92 -0.32 7.11
C PHE A 49 2.37 -0.42 7.58
N ALA A 50 2.99 -1.61 7.48
CA ALA A 50 4.38 -1.81 7.84
C ALA A 50 5.33 -0.96 6.97
N CYS A 51 5.11 -0.90 5.65
CA CYS A 51 5.90 -0.08 4.74
C CYS A 51 5.69 1.42 5.01
N GLY A 52 4.45 1.86 5.28
CA GLY A 52 4.14 3.25 5.63
C GLY A 52 4.84 3.69 6.91
N ALA A 53 4.75 2.87 7.96
CA ALA A 53 5.43 3.13 9.24
C ALA A 53 6.96 3.12 9.10
N ALA A 54 7.51 2.13 8.38
CA ALA A 54 8.95 2.03 8.16
C ALA A 54 9.48 3.20 7.33
N ALA A 55 8.80 3.58 6.24
CA ALA A 55 9.18 4.72 5.41
C ALA A 55 9.16 6.02 6.21
N ALA A 56 8.12 6.25 7.02
CA ALA A 56 8.02 7.43 7.89
C ALA A 56 9.12 7.48 8.96
N TYR A 57 9.42 6.35 9.59
CA TYR A 57 10.49 6.27 10.58
C TYR A 57 11.86 6.55 9.95
N VAL A 58 12.19 5.85 8.85
CA VAL A 58 13.46 6.01 8.14
C VAL A 58 13.59 7.41 7.55
N GLY A 59 12.52 7.95 6.95
CA GLY A 59 12.50 9.28 6.36
C GLY A 59 12.74 10.39 7.38
N VAL A 60 12.13 10.31 8.57
CA VAL A 60 12.36 11.29 9.63
C VAL A 60 13.71 11.12 10.33
N PHE A 61 14.22 9.88 10.43
CA PHE A 61 15.54 9.64 11.01
C PHE A 61 16.65 10.17 10.08
N ARG A 62 16.61 9.79 8.80
CA ARG A 62 17.58 10.21 7.78
C ARG A 62 17.53 11.72 7.51
N SER A 63 16.34 12.33 7.54
CA SER A 63 16.23 13.77 7.32
C SER A 63 16.96 14.58 8.38
N ARG A 64 17.04 14.11 9.64
CA ARG A 64 17.82 14.78 10.69
C ARG A 64 19.31 14.81 10.37
N GLU A 65 19.89 13.64 10.09
CA GLU A 65 21.31 13.52 9.76
C GLU A 65 21.68 14.39 8.55
N THR A 66 20.77 14.45 7.57
CA THR A 66 21.01 15.21 6.33
C THR A 66 20.83 16.71 6.53
N ILE A 67 19.86 17.13 7.36
CA ILE A 67 19.66 18.53 7.74
C ILE A 67 20.87 19.04 8.53
N ASP A 68 21.34 18.26 9.52
CA ASP A 68 22.51 18.62 10.33
C ASP A 68 23.76 18.76 9.46
N ALA A 69 23.95 17.88 8.46
CA ALA A 69 25.04 18.00 7.50
C ALA A 69 24.91 19.25 6.60
N CYS A 70 23.71 19.55 6.09
CA CYS A 70 23.49 20.72 5.22
C CYS A 70 23.53 22.07 5.98
N LEU A 71 23.32 22.07 7.30
CA LEU A 71 23.42 23.27 8.13
C LEU A 71 24.86 23.72 8.40
N VAL A 72 25.84 22.83 8.29
CA VAL A 72 27.27 23.16 8.49
C VAL A 72 27.82 24.04 7.37
N ASP A 73 27.28 23.93 6.15
CA ASP A 73 27.71 24.70 4.97
C ASP A 73 26.90 26.00 4.74
N ALA A 74 25.83 26.22 5.51
CA ALA A 74 24.94 27.37 5.29
C ALA A 74 25.49 28.63 5.98
N THR A 75 25.94 29.61 5.18
CA THR A 75 26.51 30.88 5.70
C THR A 75 25.47 31.99 5.84
N THR A 76 24.41 31.97 5.03
CA THR A 76 23.35 32.99 5.05
C THR A 76 21.99 32.43 5.47
N ARG A 77 21.12 33.28 6.06
CA ARG A 77 19.77 32.88 6.52
C ARG A 77 18.87 32.35 5.40
N ALA A 78 19.07 32.83 4.17
CA ALA A 78 18.34 32.35 3.00
C ALA A 78 18.80 30.94 2.59
N GLU A 79 20.11 30.67 2.59
CA GLU A 79 20.67 29.34 2.35
C GLU A 79 20.23 28.34 3.41
N THR A 80 20.13 28.75 4.69
CA THR A 80 19.66 27.86 5.77
C THR A 80 18.23 27.37 5.51
N LEU A 81 17.33 28.24 5.03
CA LEU A 81 15.95 27.86 4.70
C LEU A 81 15.89 26.89 3.50
N VAL A 82 16.68 27.18 2.45
CA VAL A 82 16.75 26.33 1.25
C VAL A 82 17.38 24.97 1.59
N ALA A 83 18.41 24.94 2.42
CA ALA A 83 19.06 23.72 2.90
C ALA A 83 18.12 22.85 3.76
N LEU A 84 17.37 23.46 4.68
CA LEU A 84 16.39 22.78 5.52
C LEU A 84 15.27 22.13 4.70
N VAL A 85 14.70 22.88 3.76
CA VAL A 85 13.59 22.39 2.93
C VAL A 85 14.11 21.41 1.88
N GLY A 86 15.23 21.70 1.22
CA GLY A 86 15.80 20.87 0.16
C GLY A 86 16.32 19.52 0.67
N CYS A 87 17.27 19.53 1.61
CA CYS A 87 17.86 18.30 2.15
C CYS A 87 16.84 17.50 2.98
N GLY A 88 16.00 18.20 3.74
CA GLY A 88 14.95 17.57 4.54
C GLY A 88 13.86 16.91 3.69
N MET A 89 13.33 17.61 2.69
CA MET A 89 12.26 17.07 1.84
C MET A 89 12.78 16.03 0.84
N GLY A 90 14.00 16.19 0.32
CA GLY A 90 14.61 15.23 -0.61
C GLY A 90 14.75 13.84 0.00
N THR A 91 15.23 13.75 1.25
CA THR A 91 15.39 12.47 1.96
C THR A 91 14.05 11.80 2.28
N ILE A 92 13.05 12.60 2.65
CA ILE A 92 11.66 12.16 2.88
C ILE A 92 11.06 11.57 1.60
N LEU A 93 11.25 12.22 0.45
CA LEU A 93 10.76 11.73 -0.85
C LEU A 93 11.46 10.44 -1.29
N ILE A 94 12.78 10.32 -1.08
CA ILE A 94 13.52 9.09 -1.41
C ILE A 94 13.03 7.93 -0.53
N ALA A 95 12.82 8.16 0.76
CA ALA A 95 12.27 7.15 1.67
C ALA A 95 10.86 6.72 1.25
N PHE A 96 10.04 7.65 0.73
CA PHE A 96 8.73 7.33 0.16
C PHE A 96 8.85 6.44 -1.08
N LEU A 97 9.71 6.79 -2.03
CA LEU A 97 9.88 5.99 -3.25
C LEU A 97 10.41 4.58 -2.94
N LEU A 98 11.34 4.44 -1.99
CA LEU A 98 11.82 3.14 -1.52
C LEU A 98 10.71 2.32 -0.85
N GLY A 99 9.88 2.95 -0.02
CA GLY A 99 8.73 2.31 0.61
C GLY A 99 7.71 1.82 -0.42
N ALA A 100 7.40 2.63 -1.42
CA ALA A 100 6.52 2.25 -2.53
C ALA A 100 7.08 1.07 -3.33
N ALA A 101 8.37 1.11 -3.69
CA ALA A 101 9.02 0.02 -4.40
C ALA A 101 9.01 -1.30 -3.61
N ALA A 102 9.32 -1.24 -2.30
CA ALA A 102 9.28 -2.39 -1.40
C ALA A 102 7.87 -2.98 -1.29
N LEU A 103 6.85 -2.13 -1.23
CA LEU A 103 5.45 -2.54 -1.17
C LEU A 103 5.00 -3.25 -2.46
N VAL A 104 5.36 -2.71 -3.63
CA VAL A 104 5.07 -3.35 -4.92
C VAL A 104 5.76 -4.71 -5.00
N ALA A 105 7.07 -4.78 -4.70
CA ALA A 105 7.81 -6.04 -4.70
C ALA A 105 7.21 -7.07 -3.73
N GLY A 106 6.90 -6.65 -2.49
CA GLY A 106 6.29 -7.53 -1.48
C GLY A 106 4.90 -8.01 -1.89
N GLY A 107 4.07 -7.14 -2.46
CA GLY A 107 2.76 -7.54 -2.95
C GLY A 107 2.82 -8.51 -4.14
N PHE A 108 3.80 -8.37 -5.03
CA PHE A 108 4.07 -9.35 -6.09
C PHE A 108 4.48 -10.72 -5.52
N VAL A 109 5.32 -10.73 -4.49
CA VAL A 109 5.74 -11.97 -3.81
C VAL A 109 4.54 -12.65 -3.15
N ILE A 110 3.69 -11.89 -2.42
CA ILE A 110 2.48 -12.42 -1.80
C ILE A 110 1.52 -12.97 -2.87
N MET A 111 1.38 -12.28 -4.01
CA MET A 111 0.57 -12.73 -5.13
C MET A 111 1.10 -14.04 -5.71
N TRP A 112 2.42 -14.15 -5.91
CA TRP A 112 3.06 -15.35 -6.44
C TRP A 112 2.89 -16.55 -5.51
N LEU A 113 3.16 -16.37 -4.20
CA LEU A 113 2.94 -17.40 -3.16
C LEU A 113 1.48 -17.85 -3.09
N SER A 114 0.54 -16.92 -3.26
CA SER A 114 -0.90 -17.21 -3.21
C SER A 114 -1.40 -17.93 -4.47
N SER A 115 -0.63 -17.94 -5.56
CA SER A 115 -0.98 -18.57 -6.82
C SER A 115 -0.64 -20.06 -6.88
N THR A 116 0.22 -20.58 -5.99
CA THR A 116 0.81 -21.94 -6.11
C THR A 116 -0.05 -23.11 -5.61
N ALA A 117 -1.31 -22.93 -5.25
CA ALA A 117 -2.13 -24.01 -4.69
C ALA A 117 -3.59 -24.01 -5.18
N THR A 118 -3.79 -24.30 -6.47
CA THR A 118 -5.09 -24.78 -6.97
C THR A 118 -4.93 -26.19 -7.55
N LYS A 119 -4.84 -27.19 -6.67
CA LYS A 119 -5.47 -28.48 -6.99
C LYS A 119 -6.96 -28.29 -6.69
N PRO A 120 -7.85 -28.30 -7.70
CA PRO A 120 -9.29 -28.19 -7.47
C PRO A 120 -9.74 -29.50 -6.82
N TRP A 121 -10.01 -29.47 -5.51
CA TRP A 121 -10.53 -30.64 -4.79
C TRP A 121 -12.03 -30.59 -4.53
N VAL A 122 -12.75 -29.72 -5.24
CA VAL A 122 -14.21 -29.77 -5.31
C VAL A 122 -14.63 -29.32 -6.72
N GLN A 123 -15.17 -30.25 -7.50
CA GLN A 123 -16.08 -29.89 -8.58
C GLN A 123 -17.38 -29.43 -7.91
N LEU A 124 -17.50 -28.13 -7.65
CA LEU A 124 -18.83 -27.52 -7.50
C LEU A 124 -19.24 -27.14 -8.91
N SER A 125 -20.30 -27.83 -9.36
CA SER A 125 -21.10 -27.52 -10.52
C SER A 125 -21.31 -26.03 -10.69
N GLU A 126 -21.48 -25.60 -11.94
CA GLU A 126 -21.71 -24.25 -12.48
C GLU A 126 -22.81 -23.38 -11.83
N THR A 127 -23.24 -23.62 -10.58
CA THR A 127 -24.44 -23.03 -9.97
C THR A 127 -24.16 -21.85 -9.02
N GLU A 128 -22.92 -21.59 -8.61
CA GLU A 128 -22.60 -20.45 -7.72
C GLU A 128 -21.91 -19.28 -8.45
N LEU A 129 -22.16 -19.15 -9.75
CA LEU A 129 -21.77 -17.98 -10.56
C LEU A 129 -22.76 -16.80 -10.45
N GLU A 130 -23.82 -16.93 -9.65
CA GLU A 130 -24.96 -16.00 -9.60
C GLU A 130 -25.27 -15.47 -8.20
N ASP A 131 -24.28 -15.22 -7.34
CA ASP A 131 -24.54 -14.40 -6.14
C ASP A 131 -24.47 -12.91 -6.50
N GLY A 132 -25.47 -12.51 -7.29
CA GLY A 132 -25.64 -11.20 -7.88
C GLY A 132 -27.10 -10.89 -8.26
N GLU A 133 -28.09 -11.60 -7.74
CA GLU A 133 -29.51 -11.26 -7.96
C GLU A 133 -30.32 -11.53 -6.68
N GLU A 134 -30.92 -10.49 -6.13
CA GLU A 134 -31.87 -10.56 -5.01
C GLU A 134 -33.05 -11.47 -5.38
N PRO A 135 -33.50 -12.41 -4.52
CA PRO A 135 -34.72 -13.14 -4.80
C PRO A 135 -35.94 -12.24 -4.52
N GLU A 136 -36.61 -11.77 -5.58
CA GLU A 136 -37.99 -11.28 -5.51
C GLU A 136 -38.90 -12.38 -4.94
N GLU A 137 -39.68 -12.03 -3.91
CA GLU A 137 -40.70 -12.90 -3.34
C GLU A 137 -41.85 -13.12 -4.34
N PRO A 138 -42.27 -14.37 -4.63
CA PRO A 138 -43.42 -14.61 -5.48
C PRO A 138 -44.72 -14.43 -4.68
N ILE A 139 -45.44 -13.34 -4.93
CA ILE A 139 -46.85 -13.19 -4.57
C ILE A 139 -47.66 -14.00 -5.59
N VAL A 140 -48.25 -15.12 -5.15
CA VAL A 140 -49.11 -15.97 -5.99
C VAL A 140 -50.53 -15.39 -6.04
N GLU A 141 -50.87 -14.75 -7.16
CA GLU A 141 -52.22 -14.63 -7.73
C GLU A 141 -52.52 -16.01 -8.39
N SER A 142 -53.68 -16.68 -8.37
CA SER A 142 -55.09 -16.36 -8.17
C SER A 142 -55.91 -17.66 -8.07
N GLU A 143 -57.18 -17.53 -7.63
CA GLU A 143 -58.41 -18.30 -7.98
C GLU A 143 -59.20 -18.91 -6.82
#